data_AF-A0AA35XWR0-F1
#
_entry.id   AF-A0AA35XWR0-F1
#
_cell.length_a   1.000
_cell.length_b   1.000
_cell.length_c   1.000
_cell.angle_alpha   90.00
_cell.angle_beta   90.00
_cell.angle_gamma   90.00
#
_symmetry.space_group_name_H-M   'P 1'
#
loop_
_entity.id
_entity.type
_entity.pdbx_description
1 polymer ?
#
loop_
_entity_poly.entity_id
_entity_poly.type
_entity_poly.pdbx_seq_one_letter_code
_entity_poly.pdbx_strand_id
1 'polypeptide(L)'
;MFVIESWPAGEIGPHLTASADTRIVSDILMPFVDAVIWARRVPRDWDARLGATGGDLTRSAILSGPFDHVLKQVEGLALGGNRTPFLKDDVEQIISLTAALGMSHEVRLQWLHVEDRFAPGPLDHGRLRALCVYGTGSIAWSCQNDASGMEPVALDPYGILFTKPLMSLAPSAAFQASGPACYALCVDVA
;
A
#
# COMPACT_ATOMS: atom_id res chain seq x y z
N MET A 1 -2.33 18.51 11.72
CA MET A 1 -2.43 18.87 10.30
C MET A 1 -1.01 18.93 9.78
N PHE A 2 -0.54 17.87 9.12
CA PHE A 2 0.74 17.91 8.42
C PHE A 2 0.40 18.17 6.95
N VAL A 3 0.63 19.41 6.51
CA VAL A 3 0.72 19.75 5.09
C VAL A 3 2.20 19.89 4.84
N ILE A 4 2.81 18.88 4.22
CA ILE A 4 4.15 19.03 3.66
C ILE A 4 3.94 19.58 2.26
N GLU A 5 3.87 20.90 2.15
CA GLU A 5 4.07 21.61 0.90
C GLU A 5 5.49 22.17 0.92
N SER A 6 6.39 21.49 0.25
CA SER A 6 7.59 22.09 -0.36
C SER A 6 7.91 21.19 -1.56
N TRP A 7 8.33 21.69 -2.72
CA TRP A 7 9.66 22.24 -2.89
C TRP A 7 9.78 23.25 -4.06
N PRO A 8 10.88 24.03 -4.09
CA PRO A 8 11.13 25.10 -5.04
C PRO A 8 11.33 24.56 -6.45
N ALA A 9 10.99 25.37 -7.45
CA ALA A 9 11.23 25.06 -8.85
C ALA A 9 12.71 24.72 -9.10
N GLY A 10 13.01 23.46 -9.47
CA GLY A 10 14.31 23.07 -10.02
C GLY A 10 15.01 21.83 -9.44
N GLU A 11 14.51 21.23 -8.36
CA GLU A 11 15.12 19.99 -7.82
C GLU A 11 14.56 18.72 -8.49
N ILE A 12 15.46 17.80 -8.83
CA ILE A 12 15.13 16.47 -9.36
C ILE A 12 14.98 15.55 -8.15
N GLY A 13 13.75 15.23 -7.78
CA GLY A 13 13.45 14.33 -6.67
C GLY A 13 12.00 13.83 -6.72
N PRO A 14 11.66 12.77 -5.97
CA PRO A 14 10.30 12.25 -5.93
C PRO A 14 9.31 13.26 -5.35
N HIS A 15 8.19 13.48 -6.05
CA HIS A 15 7.08 14.28 -5.57
C HIS A 15 6.18 13.43 -4.67
N LEU A 16 6.33 13.64 -3.36
CA LEU A 16 5.56 12.97 -2.33
C LEU A 16 4.55 13.94 -1.69
N THR A 17 3.33 13.47 -1.47
CA THR A 17 2.36 14.15 -0.60
C THR A 17 1.81 13.20 0.45
N ALA A 18 1.48 13.73 1.62
CA ALA A 18 0.91 12.96 2.71
C ALA A 18 -0.34 13.67 3.22
N SER A 19 -1.44 12.93 3.36
CA SER A 19 -2.70 13.45 3.88
C SER A 19 -3.40 12.43 4.77
N ALA A 20 -4.20 12.93 5.71
CA ALA A 20 -5.08 12.12 6.55
C ALA A 20 -6.56 12.35 6.21
N ASP A 21 -6.86 13.22 5.25
CA ASP A 21 -8.21 13.65 4.86
C ASP A 21 -8.61 13.05 3.50
N THR A 22 -9.90 13.05 3.18
CA THR A 22 -10.46 12.50 1.92
C THR A 22 -9.97 13.23 0.66
N ARG A 23 -9.28 14.37 0.82
CA ARG A 23 -8.58 15.10 -0.24
C ARG A 23 -7.51 14.26 -0.94
N ILE A 24 -7.10 13.15 -0.33
CA ILE A 24 -6.19 12.16 -0.90
C ILE A 24 -6.55 11.74 -2.33
N VAL A 25 -7.86 11.68 -2.66
CA VAL A 25 -8.34 11.33 -4.00
C VAL A 25 -7.86 12.36 -5.03
N SER A 26 -7.94 13.64 -4.70
CA SER A 26 -7.43 14.71 -5.57
C SER A 26 -5.92 14.62 -5.73
N ASP A 27 -5.22 14.31 -4.64
CA ASP A 27 -3.76 14.22 -4.63
C ASP A 27 -3.23 13.09 -5.51
N ILE A 28 -3.89 11.92 -5.51
CA ILE A 28 -3.51 10.76 -6.32
C ILE A 28 -3.65 11.05 -7.82
N LEU A 29 -4.70 11.80 -8.18
CA LEU A 29 -5.00 12.16 -9.57
C LEU A 29 -4.12 13.29 -10.10
N MET A 30 -3.32 13.97 -9.26
CA MET A 30 -2.41 15.02 -9.73
C MET A 30 -1.31 14.42 -10.62
N PRO A 31 -1.09 14.93 -11.85
CA PRO A 31 -0.20 14.29 -12.82
C PRO A 31 1.29 14.30 -12.43
N PHE A 32 1.69 15.15 -11.49
CA PHE A 32 3.09 15.36 -11.09
C PHE A 32 3.48 14.68 -9.77
N VAL A 33 2.57 13.97 -9.10
CA VAL A 33 2.87 13.31 -7.81
C VAL A 33 3.30 11.86 -8.02
N ASP A 34 4.51 11.49 -7.63
CA ASP A 34 5.05 10.12 -7.73
C ASP A 34 4.43 9.17 -6.70
N ALA A 35 4.17 9.70 -5.50
CA ALA A 35 3.60 8.94 -4.39
C ALA A 35 2.71 9.78 -3.48
N VAL A 36 1.67 9.14 -2.97
CA VAL A 36 0.71 9.72 -2.04
C VAL A 36 0.56 8.81 -0.83
N ILE A 37 0.82 9.34 0.35
CA ILE A 37 0.67 8.63 1.63
C ILE A 37 -0.66 9.01 2.25
N TRP A 38 -1.54 8.03 2.42
CA TRP A 38 -2.73 8.16 3.23
C TRP A 38 -2.49 7.64 4.64
N ALA A 39 -2.21 8.57 5.56
CA ALA A 39 -2.06 8.27 6.98
C ALA A 39 -3.45 8.07 7.61
N ARG A 40 -3.92 6.83 7.63
CA ARG A 40 -5.22 6.46 8.21
C ARG A 40 -5.09 6.22 9.71
N ARG A 41 -6.11 6.63 10.46
CA ARG A 41 -6.22 6.30 11.88
C ARG A 41 -7.07 5.05 12.04
N VAL A 42 -6.43 3.92 12.34
CA VAL A 42 -7.14 2.67 12.65
C VAL A 42 -7.49 2.57 14.13
N PRO A 43 -8.52 1.78 14.49
CA PRO A 43 -8.78 1.40 15.87
C PRO A 43 -7.56 0.77 16.56
N ARG A 44 -7.34 1.14 17.83
CA ARG A 44 -6.16 0.73 18.61
C ARG A 44 -6.08 -0.77 18.90
N ASP A 45 -7.19 -1.49 18.76
CA ASP A 45 -7.29 -2.92 19.02
C ASP A 45 -6.86 -3.79 17.83
N TRP A 46 -6.63 -3.20 16.64
CA TRP A 46 -6.25 -3.95 15.45
C TRP A 46 -4.97 -4.76 15.64
N ASP A 47 -3.91 -4.16 16.20
CA ASP A 47 -2.65 -4.85 16.49
C ASP A 47 -2.85 -6.04 17.43
N ALA A 48 -3.62 -5.83 18.52
CA ALA A 48 -3.90 -6.88 19.50
C ALA A 48 -4.70 -8.03 18.88
N ARG A 49 -5.66 -7.71 18.00
CA ARG A 49 -6.49 -8.71 17.31
C ARG A 49 -5.70 -9.49 16.26
N LEU A 50 -4.80 -8.83 15.52
CA LEU A 50 -3.87 -9.49 14.61
C LEU A 50 -2.90 -10.39 15.35
N GLY A 51 -2.28 -9.90 16.43
CA GLY A 51 -1.39 -10.70 17.28
C GLY A 51 -2.09 -11.93 17.87
N ALA A 52 -3.36 -11.80 18.25
CA ALA A 52 -4.16 -12.91 18.77
C ALA A 52 -4.54 -13.97 17.73
N THR A 53 -4.28 -13.77 16.43
CA THR A 53 -4.49 -14.81 15.42
C THR A 53 -3.42 -15.90 15.46
N GLY A 54 -2.26 -15.66 16.07
CA GLY A 54 -1.18 -16.64 16.15
C GLY A 54 -0.66 -17.13 14.79
N GLY A 55 -0.91 -16.39 13.71
CA GLY A 55 -0.52 -16.79 12.35
C GLY A 55 -1.56 -17.64 11.60
N ASP A 56 -2.80 -17.75 12.10
CA ASP A 56 -3.90 -18.47 11.43
C ASP A 56 -4.46 -17.74 10.17
N LEU A 57 -4.02 -16.52 9.90
CA LEU A 57 -4.35 -15.83 8.65
C LEU A 57 -3.68 -16.54 7.47
N THR A 58 -4.32 -16.47 6.29
CA THR A 58 -3.73 -16.98 5.05
C THR A 58 -2.31 -16.45 4.91
N ARG A 59 -1.32 -17.35 4.86
CA ARG A 59 0.10 -16.98 4.87
C ARG A 59 0.46 -16.13 3.67
N SER A 60 0.07 -16.54 2.47
CA SER A 60 0.24 -15.74 1.25
C SER A 60 -0.82 -16.08 0.21
N ALA A 61 -1.24 -15.08 -0.57
CA ALA A 61 -2.12 -15.24 -1.71
C ALA A 61 -1.74 -14.23 -2.81
N ILE A 62 -1.76 -14.68 -4.06
CA ILE A 62 -1.67 -13.81 -5.24
C ILE A 62 -2.91 -14.05 -6.07
N LEU A 63 -3.72 -13.01 -6.23
CA LEU A 63 -4.96 -13.02 -6.99
C LEU A 63 -4.81 -12.06 -8.16
N SER A 64 -5.37 -12.41 -9.31
CA SER A 64 -5.33 -11.54 -10.50
C SER A 64 -6.54 -11.79 -11.38
N GLY A 65 -7.09 -10.73 -11.93
CA GLY A 65 -8.17 -10.79 -12.91
C GLY A 65 -9.16 -9.63 -12.74
N PRO A 66 -10.38 -9.80 -13.26
CA PRO A 66 -11.42 -8.80 -13.13
C PRO A 66 -11.72 -8.47 -11.66
N PHE A 67 -11.98 -7.20 -11.38
CA PHE A 67 -12.27 -6.66 -10.05
C PHE A 67 -13.26 -7.53 -9.25
N ASP A 68 -14.43 -7.85 -9.83
CA ASP A 68 -15.46 -8.66 -9.16
C ASP A 68 -14.97 -10.07 -8.83
N HIS A 69 -14.11 -10.63 -9.69
CA HIS A 69 -13.53 -11.95 -9.47
C HIS A 69 -12.50 -11.92 -8.33
N VAL A 70 -11.65 -10.89 -8.30
CA VAL A 70 -10.67 -10.70 -7.22
C VAL A 70 -11.38 -10.50 -5.88
N LEU A 71 -12.42 -9.66 -5.82
CA LEU A 71 -13.21 -9.49 -4.60
C LEU A 71 -13.83 -10.81 -4.13
N LYS A 72 -14.46 -11.58 -5.03
CA LYS A 72 -15.01 -12.89 -4.69
C LYS A 72 -13.96 -13.87 -4.17
N GLN A 73 -12.74 -13.82 -4.72
CA GLN A 73 -11.63 -14.65 -4.24
C GLN A 73 -11.13 -14.21 -2.87
N VAL A 74 -11.15 -12.91 -2.57
CA VAL A 74 -10.83 -12.36 -1.24
C VAL A 74 -11.80 -12.87 -0.17
N GLU A 75 -13.08 -13.08 -0.50
CA GLU A 75 -14.03 -13.70 0.42
C GLU A 75 -13.62 -15.11 0.88
N GLY A 76 -12.91 -15.85 0.00
CA GLY A 76 -12.38 -17.17 0.30
C GLY A 76 -11.07 -17.15 1.08
N LEU A 77 -10.43 -16.00 1.24
CA LEU A 77 -9.24 -15.87 2.08
C LEU A 77 -9.64 -15.84 3.56
N ALA A 78 -8.80 -16.43 4.41
CA ALA A 78 -9.02 -16.45 5.86
C ALA A 78 -8.73 -15.09 6.53
N LEU A 79 -8.98 -13.97 5.82
CA LEU A 79 -8.78 -12.61 6.32
C LEU A 79 -9.90 -12.20 7.29
N GLY A 80 -11.13 -12.64 7.04
CA GLY A 80 -12.34 -12.26 7.78
C GLY A 80 -12.73 -13.21 8.92
N GLY A 81 -11.79 -13.95 9.52
CA GLY A 81 -12.10 -14.83 10.65
C GLY A 81 -12.70 -14.06 11.84
N ASN A 82 -13.31 -14.75 12.81
CA ASN A 82 -14.01 -14.12 13.95
C ASN A 82 -13.20 -13.04 14.70
N ARG A 83 -11.86 -13.11 14.65
CA ARG A 83 -10.96 -12.16 15.31
C ARG A 83 -10.58 -10.97 14.43
N THR A 84 -10.63 -11.11 13.10
CA THR A 84 -10.16 -10.12 12.12
C THR A 84 -11.18 -9.72 11.03
N PRO A 85 -12.50 -9.60 11.30
CA PRO A 85 -13.47 -9.18 10.29
C PRO A 85 -13.09 -7.85 9.59
N PHE A 86 -12.48 -6.93 10.34
CA PHE A 86 -12.02 -5.64 9.83
C PHE A 86 -10.99 -5.77 8.69
N LEU A 87 -10.20 -6.83 8.67
CA LEU A 87 -9.10 -6.99 7.71
C LEU A 87 -9.65 -7.28 6.32
N LYS A 88 -10.71 -8.09 6.23
CA LYS A 88 -11.43 -8.33 4.98
C LYS A 88 -11.99 -7.02 4.45
N ASP A 89 -12.76 -6.31 5.28
CA ASP A 89 -13.40 -5.04 4.88
C ASP A 89 -12.36 -4.01 4.41
N ASP A 90 -11.23 -3.89 5.13
CA ASP A 90 -10.17 -2.94 4.78
C ASP A 90 -9.50 -3.30 3.45
N VAL A 91 -9.19 -4.58 3.24
CA VAL A 91 -8.60 -5.07 1.98
C VAL A 91 -9.55 -4.83 0.81
N GLU A 92 -10.84 -5.13 0.95
CA GLU A 92 -11.85 -4.89 -0.09
C GLU A 92 -12.00 -3.40 -0.41
N GLN A 93 -11.94 -2.52 0.60
CA GLN A 93 -11.94 -1.07 0.40
C GLN A 93 -10.71 -0.59 -0.35
N ILE A 94 -9.51 -1.08 -0.01
CA ILE A 94 -8.27 -0.71 -0.70
C ILE A 94 -8.31 -1.19 -2.16
N ILE A 95 -8.79 -2.41 -2.42
CA ILE A 95 -8.97 -2.92 -3.79
C ILE A 95 -9.91 -2.00 -4.57
N SER A 96 -11.08 -1.71 -4.01
CA SER A 96 -12.10 -0.88 -4.65
C SER A 96 -11.61 0.53 -4.94
N LEU A 97 -10.91 1.14 -3.98
CA LEU A 97 -10.36 2.47 -4.14
C LEU A 97 -9.25 2.49 -5.20
N THR A 98 -8.36 1.51 -5.20
CA THR A 98 -7.26 1.43 -6.18
C THR A 98 -7.81 1.22 -7.59
N ALA A 99 -8.78 0.32 -7.75
CA ALA A 99 -9.48 0.08 -9.02
C ALA A 99 -10.17 1.36 -9.54
N ALA A 100 -10.90 2.06 -8.66
CA ALA A 100 -11.60 3.29 -9.01
C ALA A 100 -10.63 4.41 -9.42
N LEU A 101 -9.56 4.62 -8.66
CA LEU A 101 -8.57 5.66 -8.93
C LEU A 101 -7.72 5.37 -10.16
N GLY A 102 -7.41 4.09 -10.42
CA GLY A 102 -6.70 3.67 -11.62
C GLY A 102 -7.59 3.52 -12.85
N MET A 103 -8.91 3.69 -12.71
CA MET A 103 -9.90 3.47 -13.78
C MET A 103 -9.74 2.10 -14.48
N SER A 104 -9.41 1.05 -13.71
CA SER A 104 -9.16 -0.28 -14.26
C SER A 104 -10.15 -1.30 -13.73
N HIS A 105 -10.54 -2.22 -14.60
CA HIS A 105 -11.33 -3.39 -14.24
C HIS A 105 -10.45 -4.61 -13.92
N GLU A 106 -9.15 -4.54 -14.17
CA GLU A 106 -8.20 -5.63 -13.92
C GLU A 106 -7.35 -5.28 -12.71
N VAL A 107 -7.40 -6.15 -11.71
CA VAL A 107 -6.69 -5.97 -10.45
C VAL A 107 -5.79 -7.17 -10.21
N ARG A 108 -4.60 -6.91 -9.66
CA ARG A 108 -3.75 -7.93 -9.07
C ARG A 108 -3.54 -7.60 -7.60
N LEU A 109 -3.90 -8.54 -6.73
CA LEU A 109 -3.66 -8.47 -5.30
C LEU A 109 -2.54 -9.43 -4.91
N GLN A 110 -1.62 -8.94 -4.08
CA GLN A 110 -0.67 -9.78 -3.36
C GLN A 110 -0.87 -9.54 -1.86
N TRP A 111 -1.20 -10.60 -1.15
CA TRP A 111 -1.25 -10.66 0.29
C TRP A 111 -0.14 -11.57 0.77
N LEU A 112 0.75 -11.11 1.65
CA LEU A 112 1.88 -11.89 2.13
C LEU A 112 2.11 -11.68 3.62
N HIS A 113 2.36 -12.76 4.34
CA HIS A 113 2.98 -12.74 5.66
C HIS A 113 4.48 -12.51 5.49
N VAL A 114 5.00 -11.46 6.13
CA VAL A 114 6.38 -11.02 6.02
C VAL A 114 7.13 -11.50 7.26
N GLU A 115 8.13 -12.37 7.07
CA GLU A 115 8.98 -12.87 8.16
C GLU A 115 10.22 -11.99 8.40
N ASP A 116 10.79 -11.43 7.33
CA ASP A 116 11.93 -10.52 7.39
C ASP A 116 11.71 -9.33 6.46
N ARG A 117 11.99 -9.52 5.16
CA ARG A 117 11.85 -8.46 4.16
C ARG A 117 11.10 -8.94 2.92
N PHE A 118 10.25 -8.08 2.38
CA PHE A 118 9.56 -8.32 1.11
C PHE A 118 9.62 -7.06 0.24
N ALA A 119 9.96 -7.20 -1.03
CA ALA A 119 9.91 -6.12 -2.00
C ALA A 119 8.94 -6.52 -3.13
N PRO A 120 7.84 -5.78 -3.37
CA PRO A 120 7.02 -6.00 -4.54
C PRO A 120 7.85 -5.81 -5.81
N GLY A 121 7.51 -6.54 -6.87
CA GLY A 121 8.18 -6.42 -8.17
C GLY A 121 7.99 -5.03 -8.80
N PRO A 122 8.65 -4.74 -9.93
CA PRO A 122 8.45 -3.46 -10.61
C PRO A 122 6.98 -3.24 -10.97
N LEU A 123 6.57 -1.98 -11.02
CA LEU A 123 5.25 -1.55 -11.46
C LEU A 123 5.34 -1.08 -12.91
N ASP A 124 4.41 -1.50 -13.77
CA ASP A 124 4.43 -1.06 -15.16
C ASP A 124 4.09 0.44 -15.26
N HIS A 125 4.64 1.09 -16.29
CA HIS A 125 4.50 2.52 -16.52
C HIS A 125 3.03 2.96 -16.56
N GLY A 126 2.70 4.05 -15.85
CA GLY A 126 1.35 4.61 -15.81
C GLY A 126 0.33 3.81 -14.98
N ARG A 127 0.73 2.71 -14.34
CA ARG A 127 -0.16 1.94 -13.45
C ARG A 127 -0.15 2.50 -12.04
N LEU A 128 -1.30 2.43 -11.39
CA LEU A 128 -1.43 2.75 -9.98
C LEU A 128 -1.17 1.49 -9.15
N ARG A 129 -0.50 1.67 -8.02
CA ARG A 129 -0.31 0.65 -7.00
C ARG A 129 -0.65 1.20 -5.63
N ALA A 130 -1.35 0.42 -4.84
CA ALA A 130 -1.53 0.67 -3.41
C ALA A 130 -0.74 -0.36 -2.59
N LEU A 131 -0.02 0.12 -1.58
CA LEU A 131 0.75 -0.68 -0.64
C LEU A 131 0.28 -0.39 0.79
N CYS A 132 0.10 -1.43 1.60
CA CYS A 132 -0.26 -1.29 3.01
C CYS A 132 0.39 -2.40 3.82
N VAL A 133 0.90 -2.07 5.01
CA VAL A 133 1.42 -3.05 5.97
C VAL A 133 0.49 -3.13 7.18
N TYR A 134 0.19 -4.35 7.62
CA TYR A 134 -0.64 -4.63 8.79
C TYR A 134 0.19 -5.26 9.89
N GLY A 135 -0.09 -4.86 11.13
CA GLY A 135 0.59 -5.35 12.32
C GLY A 135 2.00 -4.77 12.50
N THR A 136 2.93 -5.59 12.99
CA THR A 136 4.25 -5.14 13.44
C THR A 136 5.26 -5.12 12.30
N GLY A 137 5.27 -4.04 11.53
CA GLY A 137 6.23 -3.82 10.44
C GLY A 137 6.27 -2.38 9.94
N SER A 138 6.93 -2.16 8.81
CA SER A 138 6.99 -0.85 8.14
C SER A 138 7.14 -1.03 6.63
N ILE A 139 6.86 0.05 5.89
CA ILE A 139 7.19 0.15 4.46
C ILE A 139 8.25 1.23 4.30
N ALA A 140 9.36 0.90 3.65
CA ALA A 140 10.32 1.86 3.16
C ALA A 140 10.08 2.08 1.65
N TRP A 141 9.93 3.33 1.24
CA TRP A 141 9.73 3.70 -0.16
C TRP A 141 10.82 4.65 -0.65
N SER A 142 11.28 4.43 -1.88
CA SER A 142 12.26 5.29 -2.55
C SER A 142 12.06 5.25 -4.06
N CYS A 143 12.68 6.18 -4.78
CA CYS A 143 12.77 6.12 -6.24
C CYS A 143 14.18 5.67 -6.66
N GLN A 144 14.27 4.64 -7.50
CA GLN A 144 15.54 4.29 -8.13
C GLN A 144 15.98 5.42 -9.08
N ASN A 145 17.28 5.73 -9.07
CA ASN A 145 17.95 6.86 -9.72
C ASN A 145 17.91 8.21 -8.98
N ASP A 146 17.52 8.24 -7.71
CA ASP A 146 17.77 9.42 -6.89
C ASP A 146 19.27 9.51 -6.56
N ALA A 147 20.04 10.16 -7.45
CA ALA A 147 21.47 10.40 -7.29
C ALA A 147 21.80 11.27 -6.06
N SER A 148 20.77 11.76 -5.35
CA SER A 148 20.84 12.60 -4.17
C SER A 148 21.18 11.86 -2.88
N GLY A 149 21.13 10.53 -2.85
CA GLY A 149 21.35 9.76 -1.62
C GLY A 149 20.25 9.96 -0.57
N MET A 150 19.04 10.37 -0.98
CA MET A 150 17.89 10.53 -0.11
C MET A 150 17.57 9.25 0.67
N GLU A 151 17.31 9.40 1.97
CA GLU A 151 16.85 8.30 2.80
C GLU A 151 15.45 7.82 2.34
N PRO A 152 15.19 6.50 2.35
CA PRO A 152 13.86 5.99 2.06
C PRO A 152 12.82 6.58 3.01
N VAL A 153 11.66 6.92 2.46
CA VAL A 153 10.51 7.36 3.24
C VAL A 153 9.94 6.16 3.97
N ALA A 154 9.96 6.18 5.29
CA ALA A 154 9.34 5.16 6.12
C ALA A 154 7.85 5.49 6.35
N LEU A 155 7.00 4.48 6.26
CA LEU A 155 5.58 4.56 6.54
C LEU A 155 5.21 3.69 7.73
N ASP A 156 4.39 4.28 8.59
CA ASP A 156 3.78 3.58 9.73
C ASP A 156 2.81 2.49 9.27
N PRO A 157 2.59 1.46 10.10
CA PRO A 157 1.53 0.48 9.90
C PRO A 157 0.17 1.11 9.58
N TYR A 158 -0.59 0.40 8.75
CA TYR A 158 -1.96 0.73 8.31
C TYR A 158 -2.11 1.96 7.41
N GLY A 159 -1.04 2.74 7.23
CA GLY A 159 -0.95 3.74 6.18
C GLY A 159 -1.01 3.09 4.80
N ILE A 160 -1.69 3.76 3.85
CA ILE A 160 -1.70 3.32 2.45
C ILE A 160 -0.75 4.21 1.66
N LEU A 161 0.18 3.60 0.96
CA LEU A 161 0.99 4.27 -0.04
C LEU A 161 0.42 4.00 -1.42
N PHE A 162 -0.05 5.04 -2.08
CA PHE A 162 -0.33 5.01 -3.50
C PHE A 162 0.91 5.46 -4.26
N THR A 163 1.35 4.69 -5.24
CA THR A 163 2.47 5.08 -6.10
C THR A 163 2.13 4.84 -7.56
N LYS A 164 2.66 5.72 -8.41
CA LYS A 164 2.60 5.59 -9.85
C LYS A 164 3.99 5.85 -10.44
N PRO A 165 4.49 5.01 -11.35
CA PRO A 165 5.76 5.28 -12.00
C PRO A 165 5.57 6.43 -12.99
N LEU A 166 6.17 7.58 -12.70
CA LEU A 166 6.39 8.63 -13.70
C LEU A 166 7.60 8.24 -14.57
N MET A 167 7.60 8.67 -15.84
CA MET A 167 8.53 8.19 -16.89
C MET A 167 10.04 8.31 -16.54
N SER A 168 10.42 9.07 -15.51
CA SER A 168 11.81 9.32 -15.12
C SER A 168 12.28 8.60 -13.84
N LEU A 169 11.37 8.06 -13.01
CA LEU A 169 11.71 7.50 -11.70
C LEU A 169 10.95 6.18 -11.48
N ALA A 170 11.69 5.11 -11.18
CA ALA A 170 11.09 3.82 -10.86
C ALA A 170 10.88 3.71 -9.34
N PRO A 171 9.63 3.78 -8.84
CA PRO A 171 9.37 3.62 -7.41
C PRO A 171 9.74 2.20 -6.97
N SER A 172 10.42 2.12 -5.84
CA SER A 172 10.76 0.89 -5.14
C SER A 172 10.19 0.95 -3.73
N ALA A 173 9.62 -0.16 -3.28
CA ALA A 173 9.15 -0.31 -1.92
C ALA A 173 9.73 -1.58 -1.31
N ALA A 174 9.97 -1.56 -0.01
CA ALA A 174 10.35 -2.71 0.77
C ALA A 174 9.57 -2.72 2.09
N PHE A 175 8.88 -3.82 2.34
CA PHE A 175 8.26 -4.16 3.60
C PHE A 175 9.31 -4.79 4.52
N GLN A 176 9.33 -4.37 5.78
CA GLN A 176 10.18 -4.94 6.81
C GLN A 176 9.32 -5.38 7.98
N ALA A 177 9.45 -6.64 8.38
CA ALA A 177 8.82 -7.16 9.58
C ALA A 177 9.60 -6.74 10.83
N SER A 178 8.87 -6.48 11.91
CA SER A 178 9.41 -6.22 13.25
C SER A 178 8.84 -7.16 14.30
N GLY A 179 7.99 -8.11 13.89
CA GLY A 179 7.37 -9.09 14.76
C GLY A 179 6.58 -10.13 13.96
N PRO A 180 6.00 -11.13 14.65
CA PRO A 180 5.44 -12.32 14.02
C PRO A 180 4.12 -12.07 13.27
N ALA A 181 3.43 -10.95 13.53
CA ALA A 181 2.19 -10.57 12.87
C ALA A 181 2.46 -9.38 11.95
N CYS A 182 3.13 -9.61 10.82
CA CYS A 182 3.40 -8.60 9.81
C CYS A 182 2.87 -9.07 8.47
N TYR A 183 1.95 -8.31 7.87
CA TYR A 183 1.35 -8.67 6.58
C TYR A 183 1.47 -7.52 5.59
N ALA A 184 1.94 -7.81 4.39
CA ALA A 184 2.03 -6.90 3.27
C ALA A 184 0.82 -7.10 2.34
N LEU A 185 0.18 -6.00 1.99
CA LEU A 185 -0.80 -5.91 0.93
C LEU A 185 -0.22 -5.06 -0.21
N CYS A 186 -0.25 -5.61 -1.43
CA CYS A 186 0.03 -4.91 -2.67
C CYS A 186 -1.19 -5.05 -3.59
N VAL A 187 -1.71 -3.95 -4.09
CA VAL A 187 -2.80 -3.93 -5.08
C VAL A 187 -2.33 -3.16 -6.29
N ASP A 188 -2.26 -3.83 -7.43
CA ASP A 188 -1.89 -3.26 -8.72
C ASP A 188 -3.12 -3.24 -9.62
N VAL A 189 -3.26 -2.19 -10.42
CA VAL A 189 -4.31 -2.10 -11.44
C VAL A 189 -3.69 -2.02 -12.83
N ALA A 190 -4.26 -2.78 -13.77
CA ALA A 190 -3.69 -2.99 -15.10
C ALA A 190 -4.11 -1.93 -16.12
#